data_AF-A0A7W4C727-F1
#
_entry.id   AF-A0A7W4C727-F1
#
_cell.length_a   1.000
_cell.length_b   1.000
_cell.length_c   1.000
_cell.angle_alpha   90.00
_cell.angle_beta   90.00
_cell.angle_gamma   90.00
#
_symmetry.space_group_name_H-M   'P 1'
#
loop_
_entity.id
_entity.type
_entity.pdbx_description
1 polymer ?
#
loop_
_entity_poly.entity_id
_entity_poly.type
_entity_poly.pdbx_seq_one_letter_code
_entity_poly.pdbx_strand_id
1 'polypeptide(L)'
;RILLSESVAKSITPDLAWQIRTSLPAHVDLFTFDLSKELSTQAFPILRMKFTDGNYWYATDDKDTISLNSEWGATTNKSLVCMKGSELNLNLKKIDVAELAMSSSLQNNLALINDIGSRLDVSIDKFGQSLYALIIEKTGNLESELNSGIERIIYSDRYLVSPISVRLICSLFAAINENHQCGSFEIETSHPGNHQGRTPYCIADNFNNIDDISTFLSATGESLGITIYPDFLEKYKLDHGRYLNIELRSGKTIQLLFDQGMGYWATRTPYSRIKFNFNNIEQEGIEFSSKSFNIKSTGGGSYIVVHELKM
;
A
#
# COMPACT_ATOMS: atom_id res chain seq x y z
N ARG A 1 -22.69 0.83 -11.85
CA ARG A 1 -23.06 2.15 -11.28
C ARG A 1 -23.80 1.94 -9.96
N ILE A 2 -23.57 2.80 -8.97
CA ILE A 2 -24.26 2.84 -7.68
C ILE A 2 -25.11 4.11 -7.64
N LEU A 3 -26.34 4.00 -7.13
CA LEU A 3 -27.27 5.11 -6.99
C LEU A 3 -27.41 5.44 -5.50
N LEU A 4 -27.17 6.69 -5.13
CA LEU A 4 -27.30 7.20 -3.76
C LEU A 4 -28.42 8.23 -3.68
N SER A 5 -29.13 8.26 -2.56
CA SER A 5 -30.01 9.38 -2.27
C SER A 5 -29.21 10.66 -2.08
N GLU A 6 -29.86 11.81 -2.24
CA GLU A 6 -29.19 13.10 -2.08
C GLU A 6 -28.66 13.32 -0.65
N SER A 7 -29.35 12.80 0.37
CA SER A 7 -28.92 12.86 1.77
C SER A 7 -27.66 12.04 2.02
N VAL A 8 -27.59 10.82 1.48
CA VAL A 8 -26.41 9.96 1.59
C VAL A 8 -25.24 10.58 0.84
N ALA A 9 -25.45 11.10 -0.37
CA ALA A 9 -24.38 11.77 -1.11
C ALA A 9 -23.83 13.01 -0.39
N LYS A 10 -24.70 13.81 0.27
CA LYS A 10 -24.27 14.96 1.10
C LYS A 10 -23.48 14.55 2.34
N SER A 11 -23.64 13.32 2.83
CA SER A 11 -22.85 12.78 3.94
C SER A 11 -21.47 12.25 3.54
N ILE A 12 -21.16 12.18 2.24
CA ILE A 12 -19.84 11.77 1.77
C ILE A 12 -18.83 12.87 2.09
N THR A 13 -18.04 12.66 3.13
CA THR A 13 -16.91 13.54 3.47
C THR A 13 -15.79 13.37 2.43
N PRO A 14 -14.87 14.35 2.31
CA PRO A 14 -13.70 14.22 1.45
C PRO A 14 -12.86 12.97 1.74
N ASP A 15 -12.73 12.59 3.01
CA ASP A 15 -11.99 11.40 3.44
C ASP A 15 -12.69 10.10 3.00
N LEU A 16 -14.01 10.04 3.14
CA LEU A 16 -14.81 8.91 2.66
C LEU A 16 -14.81 8.85 1.12
N ALA A 17 -14.85 9.98 0.43
CA ALA A 17 -14.72 10.05 -1.03
C ALA A 17 -13.37 9.46 -1.49
N TRP A 18 -12.28 9.72 -0.74
CA TRP A 18 -10.98 9.12 -1.02
C TRP A 18 -10.98 7.59 -0.85
N GLN A 19 -11.55 7.07 0.24
CA GLN A 19 -11.68 5.62 0.46
C GLN A 19 -12.55 4.93 -0.60
N ILE A 20 -13.66 5.57 -0.97
CA ILE A 20 -14.54 5.15 -2.06
C ILE A 20 -13.72 5.06 -3.36
N ARG A 21 -12.93 6.08 -3.69
CA ARG A 21 -12.07 6.10 -4.89
C ARG A 21 -11.04 4.97 -4.92
N THR A 22 -10.41 4.66 -3.79
CA THR A 22 -9.37 3.62 -3.73
C THR A 22 -9.93 2.20 -3.70
N SER A 23 -11.15 2.03 -3.17
CA SER A 23 -11.78 0.71 -3.00
C SER A 23 -12.72 0.32 -4.14
N LEU A 24 -13.26 1.28 -4.88
CA LEU A 24 -14.16 1.00 -6.00
C LEU A 24 -13.40 0.64 -7.29
N PRO A 25 -13.81 -0.42 -7.99
CA PRO A 25 -13.29 -0.71 -9.32
C PRO A 25 -13.54 0.45 -10.30
N ALA A 26 -12.59 0.72 -11.19
CA ALA A 26 -12.61 1.85 -12.13
C ALA A 26 -13.85 1.91 -13.07
N HIS A 27 -14.57 0.80 -13.21
CA HIS A 27 -15.79 0.71 -14.03
C HIS A 27 -17.09 0.98 -13.24
N VAL A 28 -17.00 1.31 -11.95
CA VAL A 28 -18.16 1.55 -11.08
C VAL A 28 -18.29 3.05 -10.78
N ASP A 29 -19.21 3.72 -11.48
CA ASP A 29 -19.55 5.12 -11.22
C ASP A 29 -20.62 5.30 -10.12
N LEU A 30 -20.54 6.40 -9.38
CA LEU A 30 -21.53 6.83 -8.38
C LEU A 30 -22.41 7.96 -8.92
N PHE A 31 -23.71 7.88 -8.67
CA PHE A 31 -24.69 8.90 -9.03
C PHE A 31 -25.62 9.21 -7.87
N THR A 32 -26.05 10.46 -7.75
CA THR A 32 -27.32 10.74 -7.11
C THR A 32 -28.45 10.55 -8.09
N PHE A 33 -29.63 10.24 -7.57
CA PHE A 33 -30.84 10.13 -8.37
C PHE A 33 -31.97 10.98 -7.79
N ASP A 34 -32.78 11.53 -8.69
CA ASP A 34 -34.08 12.10 -8.38
C ASP A 34 -35.13 11.52 -9.34
N LEU A 35 -36.37 11.45 -8.88
CA LEU A 35 -37.49 10.89 -9.62
C LEU A 35 -38.15 12.01 -10.44
N SER A 36 -38.01 11.95 -11.77
CA SER A 36 -38.61 12.96 -12.66
C SER A 36 -40.15 12.91 -12.70
N LYS A 37 -40.74 11.81 -12.22
CA LYS A 37 -42.17 11.68 -11.93
C LYS A 37 -42.30 11.11 -10.54
N GLU A 38 -43.09 11.78 -9.69
CA GLU A 38 -43.61 11.16 -8.49
C GLU A 38 -44.34 9.86 -8.91
N LEU A 39 -43.75 8.72 -8.56
CA LEU A 39 -44.57 7.60 -8.09
C LEU A 39 -45.50 8.23 -7.05
N SER A 40 -46.80 7.88 -7.04
CA SER A 40 -47.81 8.50 -6.14
C SER A 40 -47.17 8.91 -4.81
N THR A 41 -47.40 10.13 -4.31
CA THR A 41 -46.69 10.85 -3.21
C THR A 41 -46.25 10.06 -1.96
N GLN A 42 -46.66 8.80 -1.86
CA GLN A 42 -46.33 7.82 -0.84
C GLN A 42 -45.47 6.64 -1.36
N ALA A 43 -44.75 6.71 -2.49
CA ALA A 43 -43.96 5.56 -2.98
C ALA A 43 -42.53 5.93 -3.42
N PHE A 44 -41.53 5.28 -2.82
CA PHE A 44 -40.11 5.50 -2.99
C PHE A 44 -39.42 4.23 -3.54
N PRO A 45 -38.73 4.28 -4.68
CA PRO A 45 -38.05 3.13 -5.26
C PRO A 45 -36.76 2.80 -4.49
N ILE A 46 -36.53 1.52 -4.24
CA ILE A 46 -35.37 1.02 -3.48
C ILE A 46 -34.43 0.14 -4.31
N LEU A 47 -34.96 -0.62 -5.27
CA LEU A 47 -34.18 -1.55 -6.07
C LEU A 47 -34.76 -1.71 -7.47
N ARG A 48 -33.88 -1.81 -8.47
CA ARG A 48 -34.20 -2.30 -9.80
C ARG A 48 -33.46 -3.59 -10.05
N MET A 49 -34.19 -4.64 -10.39
CA MET A 49 -33.63 -5.88 -10.90
C MET A 49 -33.89 -5.99 -12.40
N LYS A 50 -32.86 -6.36 -13.17
CA LYS A 50 -32.97 -6.60 -14.61
C LYS A 50 -32.90 -8.10 -14.86
N PHE A 51 -34.00 -8.66 -15.36
CA PHE A 51 -34.09 -10.05 -15.78
C PHE A 51 -34.21 -10.15 -17.30
N THR A 52 -34.19 -11.37 -17.84
CA THR A 52 -34.32 -11.62 -19.28
C THR A 52 -35.67 -11.19 -19.85
N ASP A 53 -36.72 -11.17 -19.02
CA ASP A 53 -38.10 -10.86 -19.39
C ASP A 53 -38.53 -9.43 -19.02
N GLY A 54 -37.60 -8.60 -18.54
CA GLY A 54 -37.84 -7.17 -18.29
C GLY A 54 -37.18 -6.63 -17.03
N ASN A 55 -37.56 -5.39 -16.70
CA ASN A 55 -37.14 -4.71 -15.48
C ASN A 55 -38.22 -4.81 -14.42
N TYR A 56 -37.77 -5.05 -13.19
CA TYR A 56 -38.59 -5.13 -12.00
C TYR A 56 -38.14 -4.02 -11.06
N TRP A 57 -39.09 -3.17 -10.68
CA TRP A 57 -38.86 -2.12 -9.70
C TRP A 57 -39.52 -2.49 -8.39
N TYR A 58 -38.78 -2.33 -7.31
CA TYR A 58 -39.25 -2.46 -5.94
C TYR A 58 -39.33 -1.07 -5.33
N ALA A 59 -40.48 -0.75 -4.74
CA ALA A 59 -40.71 0.51 -4.05
C ALA A 59 -41.37 0.27 -2.69
N THR A 60 -41.13 1.22 -1.78
CA THR A 60 -41.64 1.26 -0.41
C THR A 60 -42.34 2.60 -0.15
N ASP A 61 -43.36 2.63 0.69
CA ASP A 61 -43.94 3.87 1.21
C ASP A 61 -43.23 4.40 2.47
N ASP A 62 -42.11 3.77 2.83
CA ASP A 62 -41.26 4.13 3.97
C ASP A 62 -39.97 4.82 3.53
N LYS A 63 -39.94 6.15 3.65
CA LYS A 63 -38.80 6.99 3.26
C LYS A 63 -37.53 6.67 4.07
N ASP A 64 -37.65 6.13 5.28
CA ASP A 64 -36.50 5.93 6.15
C ASP A 64 -35.70 4.66 5.79
N THR A 65 -36.33 3.73 5.05
CA THR A 65 -35.75 2.45 4.62
C THR A 65 -35.11 2.47 3.23
N ILE A 66 -35.03 3.64 2.59
CA ILE A 66 -34.51 3.77 1.21
C ILE A 66 -32.98 3.82 1.12
N SER A 67 -32.31 3.98 2.26
CA SER A 67 -30.85 4.07 2.33
C SER A 67 -30.24 2.66 2.32
N LEU A 68 -29.11 2.50 1.62
CA LEU A 68 -28.32 1.26 1.57
C LEU A 68 -27.57 1.05 2.91
N ASN A 69 -28.30 0.68 3.96
CA ASN A 69 -27.79 0.35 5.29
C ASN A 69 -28.45 -0.96 5.82
N SER A 70 -28.28 -1.28 7.11
CA SER A 70 -28.90 -2.46 7.73
C SER A 70 -30.43 -2.48 7.66
N GLU A 71 -31.05 -1.31 7.53
CA GLU A 71 -32.50 -1.12 7.48
C GLU A 71 -33.03 -1.03 6.03
N TRP A 72 -32.20 -1.34 5.03
CA TRP A 72 -32.56 -1.22 3.62
C TRP A 72 -33.73 -2.13 3.26
N GLY A 73 -34.87 -1.53 2.91
CA GLY A 73 -36.11 -2.25 2.62
C GLY A 73 -36.72 -3.01 3.81
N ALA A 74 -36.23 -2.78 5.03
CA ALA A 74 -36.66 -3.48 6.25
C ALA A 74 -37.98 -2.91 6.81
N THR A 75 -39.05 -2.92 6.01
CA THR A 75 -40.34 -2.36 6.41
C THR A 75 -41.15 -3.35 7.25
N THR A 76 -41.61 -2.95 8.44
CA THR A 76 -42.45 -3.80 9.30
C THR A 76 -43.95 -3.54 9.17
N ASN A 77 -44.35 -2.32 8.77
CA ASN A 77 -45.75 -1.87 8.77
C ASN A 77 -46.23 -1.28 7.41
N LYS A 78 -45.46 -1.50 6.34
CA LYS A 78 -45.56 -0.75 5.07
C LYS A 78 -45.36 -1.65 3.84
N SER A 79 -45.83 -1.21 2.67
CA SER A 79 -46.00 -2.08 1.49
C SER A 79 -44.78 -2.05 0.57
N LEU A 80 -44.18 -3.22 0.33
CA LEU A 80 -43.25 -3.43 -0.78
C LEU A 80 -44.03 -3.77 -2.04
N VAL A 81 -44.07 -2.86 -3.02
CA VAL A 81 -44.75 -3.09 -4.29
C VAL A 81 -43.75 -3.35 -5.41
N CYS A 82 -44.07 -4.34 -6.24
CA CYS A 82 -43.28 -4.70 -7.42
C CYS A 82 -44.03 -4.33 -8.70
N MET A 83 -43.37 -3.60 -9.59
CA MET A 83 -43.93 -3.24 -10.90
C MET A 83 -43.02 -3.75 -12.02
N LYS A 84 -43.62 -4.48 -12.97
CA LYS A 84 -42.98 -4.95 -14.21
C LYS A 84 -43.27 -3.99 -15.36
N GLY A 85 -42.25 -3.70 -16.17
CA GLY A 85 -42.43 -3.09 -17.49
C GLY A 85 -42.47 -1.55 -17.55
N SER A 86 -42.38 -0.86 -16.41
CA SER A 86 -42.29 0.61 -16.39
C SER A 86 -40.84 1.08 -16.33
N GLU A 87 -40.45 1.96 -17.25
CA GLU A 87 -39.21 2.71 -17.12
C GLU A 87 -39.44 3.94 -16.23
N LEU A 88 -38.84 3.92 -15.03
CA LEU A 88 -38.76 5.12 -14.21
C LEU A 88 -37.72 6.05 -14.84
N ASN A 89 -38.18 7.23 -15.25
CA ASN A 89 -37.30 8.30 -15.67
C ASN A 89 -36.58 8.86 -14.43
N LEU A 90 -35.34 8.44 -14.24
CA LEU A 90 -34.46 8.95 -13.19
C LEU A 90 -33.62 10.09 -13.74
N ASN A 91 -33.64 11.22 -13.05
CA ASN A 91 -32.66 12.27 -13.26
C ASN A 91 -31.40 11.85 -12.49
N LEU A 92 -30.36 11.48 -13.22
CA LEU A 92 -29.10 11.06 -12.64
C LEU A 92 -28.10 12.22 -12.67
N LYS A 93 -27.48 12.48 -11.53
CA LYS A 93 -26.35 13.41 -11.44
C LYS A 93 -25.13 12.62 -10.98
N LYS A 94 -24.06 12.63 -11.79
CA LYS A 94 -22.82 11.95 -11.42
C LYS A 94 -22.21 12.64 -10.20
N ILE A 95 -21.76 11.85 -9.23
CA ILE A 95 -20.95 12.34 -8.11
C ILE A 95 -19.51 12.36 -8.58
N ASP A 96 -18.89 13.55 -8.58
CA ASP A 96 -17.45 13.65 -8.82
C ASP A 96 -16.67 13.33 -7.54
N VAL A 97 -16.50 12.02 -7.32
CA VAL A 97 -15.75 11.50 -6.18
C VAL A 97 -14.29 11.95 -6.23
N ALA A 98 -13.73 12.20 -7.43
CA ALA A 98 -12.36 12.64 -7.56
C ALA A 98 -12.20 14.09 -7.09
N GLU A 99 -13.12 14.98 -7.48
CA GLU A 99 -13.16 16.37 -7.02
C GLU A 99 -13.38 16.46 -5.50
N LEU A 100 -14.31 15.69 -4.95
CA LEU A 100 -14.54 15.63 -3.50
C LEU A 100 -13.30 15.15 -2.73
N ALA A 101 -12.63 14.10 -3.22
CA ALA A 101 -11.41 13.58 -2.61
C ALA A 101 -10.23 14.58 -2.66
N MET A 102 -10.23 15.53 -3.60
CA MET A 102 -9.20 16.60 -3.68
C MET A 102 -9.24 17.59 -2.52
N SER A 103 -10.32 17.62 -1.75
CA SER A 103 -10.45 18.46 -0.56
C SER A 103 -10.14 17.72 0.75
N SER A 104 -9.69 16.46 0.67
CA SER A 104 -9.39 15.65 1.83
C SER A 104 -8.09 16.07 2.51
N SER A 105 -8.13 16.21 3.84
CA SER A 105 -6.92 16.42 4.63
C SER A 105 -5.99 15.20 4.63
N LEU A 106 -6.49 14.02 4.25
CA LEU A 106 -5.66 12.83 4.00
C LEU A 106 -4.70 13.05 2.82
N GLN A 107 -5.00 13.95 1.86
CA GLN A 107 -4.04 14.28 0.79
C GLN A 107 -2.77 14.96 1.31
N ASN A 108 -2.83 15.68 2.44
CA ASN A 108 -1.64 16.34 2.99
C ASN A 108 -0.69 15.35 3.68
N ASN A 109 -1.23 14.23 4.15
CA ASN A 109 -0.45 13.22 4.86
C ASN A 109 -0.07 12.05 3.96
N LEU A 110 -0.66 11.91 2.76
CA LEU A 110 -0.54 10.71 1.94
C LEU A 110 0.09 10.98 0.56
N ALA A 111 1.31 10.49 0.34
CA ALA A 111 1.97 10.51 -0.97
C ALA A 111 1.86 9.13 -1.64
N LEU A 112 1.49 9.09 -2.93
CA LEU A 112 1.51 7.87 -3.75
C LEU A 112 2.62 7.98 -4.79
N ILE A 113 3.61 7.10 -4.71
CA ILE A 113 4.74 7.03 -5.62
C ILE A 113 4.55 5.79 -6.51
N ASN A 114 4.21 5.99 -7.78
CA ASN A 114 3.90 4.90 -8.72
C ASN A 114 4.85 4.83 -9.94
N ASP A 115 5.85 5.72 -10.00
CA ASP A 115 6.91 5.75 -11.00
C ASP A 115 8.21 5.07 -10.51
N ILE A 116 8.13 4.21 -9.49
CA ILE A 116 9.30 3.61 -8.84
C ILE A 116 10.17 2.78 -9.79
N GLY A 117 9.58 2.05 -10.75
CA GLY A 117 10.35 1.23 -11.70
C GLY A 117 11.25 2.08 -12.61
N SER A 118 10.72 3.15 -13.20
CA SER A 118 11.51 4.02 -14.09
C SER A 118 12.54 4.88 -13.35
N ARG A 119 12.34 5.14 -12.06
CA ARG A 119 13.22 5.97 -11.22
C ARG A 119 14.27 5.18 -10.45
N LEU A 120 14.00 3.91 -10.11
CA LEU A 120 14.83 3.09 -9.22
C LEU A 120 15.44 1.85 -9.90
N ASP A 121 15.21 1.64 -11.20
CA ASP A 121 16.01 0.70 -12.02
C ASP A 121 17.40 1.30 -12.30
N VAL A 122 18.17 1.46 -11.23
CA VAL A 122 19.49 2.11 -11.20
C VAL A 122 20.59 1.09 -10.87
N SER A 123 21.82 1.56 -10.69
CA SER A 123 22.86 0.73 -10.08
C SER A 123 22.56 0.51 -8.60
N ILE A 124 22.81 -0.70 -8.10
CA ILE A 124 22.48 -1.09 -6.71
C ILE A 124 23.14 -0.20 -5.65
N ASP A 125 24.34 0.32 -5.91
CA ASP A 125 25.04 1.28 -5.03
C ASP A 125 24.35 2.64 -4.95
N LYS A 126 23.49 2.98 -5.91
CA LYS A 126 22.72 4.23 -5.96
C LYS A 126 21.28 4.07 -5.48
N PHE A 127 20.82 2.83 -5.25
CA PHE A 127 19.42 2.55 -4.98
C PHE A 127 18.90 3.30 -3.75
N GLY A 128 19.56 3.15 -2.60
CA GLY A 128 19.15 3.78 -1.35
C GLY A 128 18.99 5.30 -1.44
N GLN A 129 20.01 5.98 -2.00
CA GLN A 129 19.97 7.42 -2.22
C GLN A 129 18.88 7.83 -3.22
N SER A 130 18.69 7.07 -4.29
CA SER A 130 17.65 7.34 -5.28
C SER A 130 16.24 7.17 -4.71
N LEU A 131 16.04 6.14 -3.88
CA LEU A 131 14.77 5.90 -3.21
C LEU A 131 14.50 6.97 -2.15
N TYR A 132 15.48 7.32 -1.32
CA TYR A 132 15.37 8.41 -0.35
C TYR A 132 14.99 9.73 -1.04
N ALA A 133 15.74 10.14 -2.06
CA ALA A 133 15.46 11.35 -2.82
C ALA A 133 14.06 11.34 -3.47
N LEU A 134 13.62 10.20 -4.01
CA LEU A 134 12.28 10.06 -4.57
C LEU A 134 11.18 10.20 -3.51
N ILE A 135 11.37 9.62 -2.33
CA ILE A 135 10.42 9.72 -1.21
C ILE A 135 10.27 11.19 -0.77
N ILE A 136 11.40 11.89 -0.61
CA ILE A 136 11.40 13.33 -0.26
C ILE A 136 10.78 14.18 -1.36
N GLU A 137 11.15 13.97 -2.62
CA GLU A 137 10.59 14.67 -3.79
C GLU A 137 9.06 14.57 -3.84
N LYS A 138 8.51 13.38 -3.55
CA LYS A 138 7.07 13.12 -3.64
C LYS A 138 6.31 13.44 -2.36
N THR A 139 7.00 13.65 -1.23
CA THR A 139 6.39 13.90 0.08
C THR A 139 6.87 15.24 0.62
N GLY A 140 6.23 16.32 0.19
CA GLY A 140 6.76 17.68 0.32
C GLY A 140 7.18 18.13 1.73
N ASN A 141 6.48 17.71 2.78
CA ASN A 141 6.83 18.09 4.16
C ASN A 141 7.70 17.07 4.89
N LEU A 142 7.96 15.90 4.31
CA LEU A 142 8.59 14.79 5.01
C LEU A 142 10.00 15.14 5.47
N GLU A 143 10.80 15.80 4.63
CA GLU A 143 12.17 16.17 5.01
C GLU A 143 12.19 17.03 6.28
N SER A 144 11.29 18.02 6.36
CA SER A 144 11.14 18.86 7.54
C SER A 144 10.68 18.07 8.76
N GLU A 145 9.82 17.07 8.57
CA GLU A 145 9.37 16.20 9.66
C GLU A 145 10.50 15.30 10.17
N LEU A 146 11.28 14.69 9.27
CA LEU A 146 12.45 13.88 9.64
C LEU A 146 13.51 14.73 10.38
N ASN A 147 13.74 15.96 9.92
CA ASN A 147 14.65 16.93 10.55
C ASN A 147 14.21 17.34 11.97
N SER A 148 12.94 17.13 12.35
CA SER A 148 12.49 17.33 13.73
C SER A 148 13.05 16.30 14.71
N GLY A 149 13.66 15.24 14.18
CA GLY A 149 14.33 14.19 14.92
C GLY A 149 13.62 12.86 14.78
N ILE A 150 14.36 11.86 14.31
CA ILE A 150 13.93 10.47 14.27
C ILE A 150 14.24 9.82 15.62
N GLU A 151 13.28 9.07 16.15
CA GLU A 151 13.42 8.27 17.36
C GLU A 151 13.72 6.81 17.02
N ARG A 152 12.98 6.22 16.07
CA ARG A 152 13.10 4.80 15.71
C ARG A 152 12.72 4.54 14.26
N ILE A 153 13.39 3.58 13.63
CA ILE A 153 13.06 3.13 12.27
C ILE A 153 12.97 1.61 12.26
N ILE A 154 11.84 1.09 11.78
CA ILE A 154 11.57 -0.35 11.70
C ILE A 154 11.08 -0.67 10.30
N TYR A 155 11.74 -1.61 9.63
CA TYR A 155 11.25 -2.19 8.38
C TYR A 155 10.70 -3.59 8.61
N SER A 156 9.44 -3.82 8.24
CA SER A 156 8.80 -5.13 8.32
C SER A 156 8.54 -5.68 6.92
N ASP A 157 9.14 -6.83 6.60
CA ASP A 157 8.89 -7.57 5.35
C ASP A 157 9.21 -9.05 5.54
N ARG A 158 8.17 -9.88 5.56
CA ARG A 158 8.30 -11.34 5.69
C ARG A 158 9.05 -12.03 4.55
N TYR A 159 9.35 -11.33 3.45
CA TYR A 159 10.07 -11.85 2.29
C TYR A 159 11.51 -11.33 2.19
N LEU A 160 12.01 -10.62 3.20
CA LEU A 160 13.38 -10.12 3.23
C LEU A 160 14.38 -11.24 3.59
N VAL A 161 14.60 -12.16 2.64
CA VAL A 161 15.35 -13.40 2.89
C VAL A 161 16.46 -13.69 1.86
N SER A 162 16.73 -12.78 0.92
CA SER A 162 17.82 -12.89 -0.06
C SER A 162 18.87 -11.79 0.15
N PRO A 163 20.16 -12.03 -0.21
CA PRO A 163 21.19 -10.99 -0.09
C PRO A 163 20.84 -9.70 -0.83
N ILE A 164 20.27 -9.78 -2.04
CA ILE A 164 19.88 -8.59 -2.80
C ILE A 164 18.71 -7.84 -2.14
N SER A 165 17.70 -8.52 -1.59
CA SER A 165 16.59 -7.84 -0.93
C SER A 165 17.04 -7.13 0.34
N VAL A 166 17.89 -7.80 1.15
CA VAL A 166 18.51 -7.20 2.35
C VAL A 166 19.36 -6.00 1.96
N ARG A 167 20.14 -6.12 0.88
CA ARG A 167 20.98 -5.04 0.35
C ARG A 167 20.20 -3.78 0.04
N LEU A 168 19.06 -3.91 -0.62
CA LEU A 168 18.27 -2.76 -1.03
C LEU A 168 17.76 -1.97 0.18
N ILE A 169 17.24 -2.64 1.21
CA ILE A 169 16.78 -1.92 2.42
C ILE A 169 17.95 -1.33 3.23
N CYS A 170 19.07 -2.05 3.39
CA CYS A 170 20.26 -1.51 4.08
C CYS A 170 20.79 -0.25 3.39
N SER A 171 20.73 -0.18 2.06
CA SER A 171 21.14 1.03 1.33
C SER A 171 20.19 2.22 1.58
N LEU A 172 18.88 1.98 1.76
CA LEU A 172 17.94 3.02 2.16
C LEU A 172 18.23 3.51 3.59
N PHE A 173 18.52 2.59 4.51
CA PHE A 173 18.92 2.95 5.87
C PHE A 173 20.19 3.80 5.90
N ALA A 174 21.21 3.44 5.14
CA ALA A 174 22.41 4.24 4.99
C ALA A 174 22.09 5.65 4.46
N ALA A 175 21.24 5.76 3.42
CA ALA A 175 20.83 7.06 2.89
C ALA A 175 20.08 7.91 3.92
N ILE A 176 19.20 7.32 4.73
CA ILE A 176 18.52 8.04 5.82
C ILE A 176 19.54 8.46 6.88
N ASN A 177 20.48 7.58 7.26
CA ASN A 177 21.50 7.88 8.26
C ASN A 177 22.44 9.01 7.84
N GLU A 178 22.83 9.06 6.57
CA GLU A 178 23.66 10.15 6.04
C GLU A 178 22.99 11.53 6.19
N ASN A 179 21.66 11.58 6.10
CA ASN A 179 20.89 12.83 6.20
C ASN A 179 20.45 13.16 7.63
N HIS A 180 20.20 12.14 8.48
CA HIS A 180 19.53 12.32 9.78
C HIS A 180 20.28 11.74 11.00
N GLN A 181 21.41 11.07 10.79
CA GLN A 181 22.30 10.56 11.86
C GLN A 181 21.60 9.64 12.88
N CYS A 182 20.70 8.76 12.42
CA CYS A 182 19.92 7.85 13.27
C CYS A 182 20.77 6.82 14.03
N GLY A 183 21.88 6.36 13.45
CA GLY A 183 22.83 5.41 14.04
C GLY A 183 22.39 3.94 14.02
N SER A 184 21.10 3.65 14.20
CA SER A 184 20.58 2.28 14.24
C SER A 184 19.20 2.11 13.60
N PHE A 185 18.94 0.89 13.13
CA PHE A 185 17.72 0.51 12.42
C PHE A 185 17.26 -0.89 12.84
N GLU A 186 15.97 -1.16 12.70
CA GLU A 186 15.37 -2.45 13.04
C GLU A 186 14.75 -3.10 11.80
N ILE A 187 14.83 -4.43 11.74
CA ILE A 187 14.23 -5.24 10.68
C ILE A 187 13.40 -6.35 11.33
N GLU A 188 12.14 -6.43 10.97
CA GLU A 188 11.28 -7.57 11.27
C GLU A 188 11.11 -8.42 10.01
N THR A 189 11.55 -9.68 10.06
CA THR A 189 11.46 -10.59 8.91
C THR A 189 11.14 -12.01 9.35
N SER A 190 10.82 -12.86 8.38
CA SER A 190 10.51 -14.26 8.64
C SER A 190 11.71 -15.16 8.47
N HIS A 191 11.63 -16.35 9.05
CA HIS A 191 12.60 -17.41 8.83
C HIS A 191 12.65 -17.76 7.32
N PRO A 192 13.86 -17.90 6.73
CA PRO A 192 13.98 -18.32 5.34
C PRO A 192 13.33 -19.69 5.17
N GLY A 193 12.58 -19.86 4.06
CA GLY A 193 11.95 -21.14 3.77
C GLY A 193 12.99 -22.21 3.40
N ASN A 194 12.76 -23.45 3.85
CA ASN A 194 13.61 -24.59 3.49
C ASN A 194 13.60 -24.81 1.97
N HIS A 195 14.74 -24.60 1.31
CA HIS A 195 14.93 -24.96 -0.09
C HIS A 195 15.12 -26.47 -0.22
N GLN A 196 14.08 -27.17 -0.65
CA GLN A 196 14.17 -28.59 -1.00
C GLN A 196 14.92 -28.75 -2.33
N GLY A 197 16.25 -28.82 -2.28
CA GLY A 197 17.05 -29.48 -3.32
C GLY A 197 17.92 -28.61 -4.24
N ARG A 198 18.06 -27.29 -4.02
CA ARG A 198 19.03 -26.47 -4.77
C ARG A 198 19.94 -25.67 -3.84
N THR A 199 21.24 -25.90 -3.97
CA THR A 199 22.27 -25.10 -3.28
C THR A 199 22.22 -23.65 -3.79
N PRO A 200 22.09 -22.65 -2.90
CA PRO A 200 22.13 -21.24 -3.28
C PRO A 200 23.54 -20.84 -3.71
N TYR A 201 23.66 -19.97 -4.72
CA TYR A 201 24.97 -19.56 -5.25
C TYR A 201 25.03 -18.12 -5.80
N CYS A 202 23.88 -17.46 -5.93
CA CYS A 202 23.80 -16.09 -6.45
C CYS A 202 23.08 -15.15 -5.48
N ILE A 203 23.27 -13.85 -5.67
CA ILE A 203 22.79 -12.80 -4.75
C ILE A 203 21.26 -12.74 -4.60
N ALA A 204 20.52 -13.37 -5.51
CA ALA A 204 19.06 -13.47 -5.48
C ALA A 204 18.54 -14.83 -4.98
N ASP A 205 19.45 -15.72 -4.56
CA ASP A 205 19.06 -16.94 -3.84
C ASP A 205 18.88 -16.60 -2.35
N ASN A 206 17.91 -17.24 -1.68
CA ASN A 206 17.70 -16.97 -0.26
C ASN A 206 18.85 -17.53 0.58
N PHE A 207 19.06 -16.91 1.74
CA PHE A 207 19.87 -17.48 2.82
C PHE A 207 19.31 -18.82 3.31
N ASN A 208 20.17 -19.64 3.93
CA ASN A 208 19.76 -20.97 4.39
C ASN A 208 19.05 -20.92 5.75
N ASN A 209 19.44 -20.00 6.61
CA ASN A 209 18.98 -19.90 7.99
C ASN A 209 19.03 -18.45 8.49
N ILE A 210 18.60 -18.22 9.73
CA ILE A 210 18.55 -16.89 10.34
C ILE A 210 19.94 -16.35 10.76
N ASP A 211 20.89 -17.24 11.06
CA ASP A 211 22.25 -16.84 11.43
C ASP A 211 22.96 -16.24 10.21
N ASP A 212 22.79 -16.85 9.03
CA ASP A 212 23.25 -16.32 7.74
C ASP A 212 22.74 -14.89 7.51
N ILE A 213 21.44 -14.64 7.75
CA ILE A 213 20.84 -13.30 7.59
C ILE A 213 21.44 -12.32 8.61
N SER A 214 21.55 -12.76 9.87
CA SER A 214 22.08 -11.94 10.96
C SER A 214 23.53 -11.54 10.74
N THR A 215 24.37 -12.49 10.36
CA THR A 215 25.78 -12.25 10.01
C THR A 215 25.88 -11.29 8.83
N PHE A 216 25.07 -11.49 7.78
CA PHE A 216 25.08 -10.60 6.62
C PHE A 216 24.66 -9.17 6.98
N LEU A 217 23.60 -9.01 7.79
CA LEU A 217 23.10 -7.71 8.25
C LEU A 217 24.12 -6.99 9.11
N SER A 218 24.76 -7.69 10.05
CA SER A 218 25.80 -7.10 10.92
C SER A 218 26.99 -6.61 10.09
N ALA A 219 27.52 -7.45 9.22
CA ALA A 219 28.66 -7.10 8.36
C ALA A 219 28.33 -5.98 7.36
N THR A 220 27.12 -6.02 6.78
CA THR A 220 26.64 -4.95 5.88
C THR A 220 26.47 -3.64 6.64
N GLY A 221 25.89 -3.67 7.84
CA GLY A 221 25.72 -2.51 8.69
C GLY A 221 27.06 -1.86 9.05
N GLU A 222 28.04 -2.67 9.47
CA GLU A 222 29.41 -2.21 9.72
C GLU A 222 30.02 -1.52 8.49
N SER A 223 29.90 -2.13 7.30
CA SER A 223 30.41 -1.54 6.06
C SER A 223 29.76 -0.20 5.68
N LEU A 224 28.55 0.05 6.18
CA LEU A 224 27.75 1.25 5.93
C LEU A 224 27.79 2.26 7.10
N GLY A 225 28.49 1.93 8.19
CA GLY A 225 28.54 2.78 9.39
C GLY A 225 27.21 2.89 10.13
N ILE A 226 26.37 1.85 10.08
CA ILE A 226 25.06 1.78 10.77
C ILE A 226 24.91 0.48 11.54
N THR A 227 24.13 0.48 12.62
CA THR A 227 23.76 -0.75 13.32
C THR A 227 22.39 -1.24 12.85
N ILE A 228 22.23 -2.55 12.63
CA ILE A 228 20.95 -3.14 12.23
C ILE A 228 20.60 -4.27 13.19
N TYR A 229 19.41 -4.20 13.76
CA TYR A 229 18.86 -5.20 14.69
C TYR A 229 17.78 -6.02 13.99
N PRO A 230 18.05 -7.29 13.63
CA PRO A 230 17.02 -8.17 13.10
C PRO A 230 16.19 -8.81 14.22
N ASP A 231 14.88 -8.87 14.01
CA ASP A 231 13.94 -9.72 14.74
C ASP A 231 13.30 -10.73 13.77
N PHE A 232 13.37 -12.01 14.14
CA PHE A 232 12.90 -13.11 13.32
C PHE A 232 11.61 -13.68 13.88
N LEU A 233 10.53 -13.46 13.15
CA LEU A 233 9.19 -13.89 13.55
C LEU A 233 8.73 -15.08 12.70
N GLU A 234 7.76 -15.81 13.24
CA GLU A 234 7.02 -16.79 12.44
C GLU A 234 6.20 -16.08 11.36
N LYS A 235 6.12 -16.64 10.15
CA LYS A 235 5.45 -15.98 9.00
C LYS A 235 4.00 -15.57 9.28
N TYR A 236 3.29 -16.29 10.13
CA TYR A 236 1.89 -16.00 10.48
C TYR A 236 1.76 -14.88 11.52
N LYS A 237 2.84 -14.52 12.21
CA LYS A 237 2.90 -13.39 13.16
C LYS A 237 3.27 -12.07 12.47
N LEU A 238 3.83 -12.14 11.26
CA LEU A 238 4.13 -10.98 10.43
C LEU A 238 2.94 -10.64 9.55
N ASP A 239 2.62 -9.36 9.50
CA ASP A 239 1.64 -8.85 8.56
C ASP A 239 2.06 -9.11 7.11
N HIS A 240 1.06 -9.23 6.24
CA HIS A 240 1.30 -9.35 4.80
C HIS A 240 1.81 -8.03 4.20
N GLY A 241 1.51 -6.90 4.84
CA GLY A 241 1.99 -5.59 4.45
C GLY A 241 3.50 -5.50 4.62
N ARG A 242 4.16 -4.81 3.68
CA ARG A 242 5.59 -4.53 3.77
C ARG A 242 5.74 -3.05 4.03
N TYR A 243 6.30 -2.67 5.16
CA TYR A 243 6.29 -1.27 5.55
C TYR A 243 7.57 -0.84 6.25
N LEU A 244 7.86 0.45 6.13
CA LEU A 244 8.88 1.15 6.91
C LEU A 244 8.15 2.13 7.82
N ASN A 245 8.26 1.93 9.13
CA ASN A 245 7.78 2.90 10.11
C ASN A 245 8.96 3.76 10.56
N ILE A 246 8.74 5.07 10.60
CA ILE A 246 9.67 6.07 11.12
C ILE A 246 8.93 6.80 12.24
N GLU A 247 9.31 6.51 13.47
CA GLU A 247 8.82 7.17 14.66
C GLU A 247 9.65 8.44 14.90
N LEU A 248 8.98 9.58 15.03
CA LEU A 248 9.59 10.88 15.25
C LEU A 248 9.51 11.28 16.72
N ARG A 249 10.48 12.07 17.19
CA ARG A 249 10.50 12.60 18.58
C ARG A 249 9.29 13.47 18.93
N SER A 250 8.55 13.92 17.93
CA SER A 250 7.27 14.62 18.08
C SER A 250 6.12 13.71 18.51
N GLY A 251 6.32 12.40 18.51
CA GLY A 251 5.28 11.38 18.71
C GLY A 251 4.54 11.00 17.43
N LYS A 252 4.89 11.58 16.28
CA LYS A 252 4.32 11.17 14.99
C LYS A 252 4.98 9.89 14.48
N THR A 253 4.22 9.07 13.75
CA THR A 253 4.78 7.94 13.01
C THR A 253 4.47 8.08 11.53
N ILE A 254 5.51 8.14 10.71
CA ILE A 254 5.40 8.09 9.26
C ILE A 254 5.57 6.64 8.81
N GLN A 255 4.62 6.12 8.07
CA GLN A 255 4.66 4.78 7.49
C GLN A 255 4.78 4.86 5.98
N LEU A 256 5.76 4.14 5.42
CA LEU A 256 5.86 3.87 3.99
C LEU A 256 5.41 2.44 3.75
N LEU A 257 4.29 2.25 3.06
CA LEU A 257 3.79 0.94 2.64
C LEU A 257 4.28 0.62 1.22
N PHE A 258 4.95 -0.51 1.07
CA PHE A 258 5.47 -1.01 -0.20
C PHE A 258 4.56 -2.12 -0.72
N ASP A 259 4.02 -1.95 -1.92
CA ASP A 259 3.18 -2.96 -2.58
C ASP A 259 3.91 -4.31 -2.76
N GLN A 260 5.18 -4.28 -3.15
CA GLN A 260 6.01 -5.49 -3.35
C GLN A 260 7.29 -5.54 -2.51
N GLY A 261 7.58 -4.50 -1.72
CA GLY A 261 8.81 -4.38 -0.93
C GLY A 261 10.07 -4.43 -1.79
N MET A 262 11.19 -4.84 -1.18
CA MET A 262 12.46 -4.98 -1.91
C MET A 262 12.45 -6.15 -2.90
N GLY A 263 11.48 -7.07 -2.75
CA GLY A 263 11.24 -8.18 -3.67
C GLY A 263 11.02 -7.74 -5.12
N TYR A 264 10.53 -6.51 -5.33
CA TYR A 264 10.29 -5.95 -6.66
C TYR A 264 11.55 -5.88 -7.54
N TRP A 265 12.73 -5.73 -6.93
CA TRP A 265 14.02 -5.73 -7.64
C TRP A 265 14.85 -6.99 -7.40
N ALA A 266 14.32 -8.00 -6.71
CA ALA A 266 15.07 -9.16 -6.23
C ALA A 266 14.80 -10.46 -7.02
N THR A 267 14.21 -10.38 -8.22
CA THR A 267 13.97 -11.59 -9.02
C THR A 267 15.25 -12.30 -9.39
N ARG A 268 15.22 -13.64 -9.39
CA ARG A 268 16.43 -14.43 -9.60
C ARG A 268 17.03 -14.31 -11.00
N THR A 269 16.20 -14.30 -12.04
CA THR A 269 16.64 -14.45 -13.44
C THR A 269 17.72 -13.43 -13.85
N PRO A 270 17.56 -12.11 -13.60
CA PRO A 270 18.56 -11.10 -13.94
C PRO A 270 19.90 -11.28 -13.19
N TYR A 271 19.87 -11.81 -11.97
CA TYR A 271 21.03 -11.86 -11.08
C TYR A 271 21.63 -13.25 -10.90
N SER A 272 21.16 -14.24 -11.67
CA SER A 272 21.63 -15.63 -11.62
C SER A 272 23.13 -15.81 -11.93
N ARG A 273 23.79 -14.78 -12.48
CA ARG A 273 25.23 -14.75 -12.76
C ARG A 273 26.05 -13.97 -11.72
N ILE A 274 25.39 -13.20 -10.85
CA ILE A 274 26.03 -12.43 -9.79
C ILE A 274 26.24 -13.37 -8.61
N LYS A 275 27.45 -13.90 -8.49
CA LYS A 275 27.81 -14.89 -7.47
C LYS A 275 27.74 -14.29 -6.06
N PHE A 276 27.32 -15.13 -5.13
CA PHE A 276 27.32 -14.85 -3.71
C PHE A 276 27.83 -16.09 -2.99
N ASN A 277 28.86 -15.92 -2.16
CA ASN A 277 29.47 -17.00 -1.42
C ASN A 277 28.74 -17.24 -0.08
N PHE A 278 27.78 -18.15 -0.08
CA PHE A 278 27.03 -18.55 1.12
C PHE A 278 27.88 -19.24 2.19
N ASN A 279 29.15 -19.56 1.91
CA ASN A 279 30.10 -20.09 2.91
C ASN A 279 30.99 -18.99 3.52
N ASN A 280 30.90 -17.74 3.05
CA ASN A 280 31.66 -16.61 3.57
C ASN A 280 30.80 -15.34 3.61
N ILE A 281 29.72 -15.43 4.38
CA ILE A 281 28.66 -14.43 4.43
C ILE A 281 29.13 -13.12 5.05
N GLU A 282 29.98 -13.18 6.06
CA GLU A 282 30.56 -12.01 6.72
C GLU A 282 31.36 -11.18 5.70
N GLN A 283 32.29 -11.80 4.97
CA GLN A 283 33.07 -11.09 3.95
C GLN A 283 32.18 -10.53 2.83
N GLU A 284 31.16 -11.28 2.41
CA GLU A 284 30.16 -10.80 1.44
C GLU A 284 29.42 -9.55 1.93
N GLY A 285 29.16 -9.44 3.23
CA GLY A 285 28.57 -8.26 3.87
C GLY A 285 29.55 -7.10 4.03
N ILE A 286 30.82 -7.35 4.33
CA ILE A 286 31.86 -6.30 4.42
C ILE A 286 32.15 -5.68 3.05
N GLU A 287 32.29 -6.50 2.01
CA GLU A 287 32.58 -6.06 0.65
C GLU A 287 31.37 -5.45 -0.07
N PHE A 288 30.22 -5.42 0.61
CA PHE A 288 28.94 -4.98 0.09
C PHE A 288 29.00 -3.63 -0.64
N SER A 289 29.59 -2.62 -0.02
CA SER A 289 29.62 -1.24 -0.54
C SER A 289 30.40 -1.13 -1.85
N SER A 290 31.30 -2.08 -2.12
CA SER A 290 32.13 -2.11 -3.33
C SER A 290 31.46 -2.75 -4.55
N LYS A 291 30.36 -3.51 -4.36
CA LYS A 291 29.71 -4.24 -5.46
C LYS A 291 28.76 -3.34 -6.24
N SER A 292 28.97 -3.20 -7.56
CA SER A 292 28.09 -2.40 -8.43
C SER A 292 27.52 -3.23 -9.57
N PHE A 293 26.21 -3.17 -9.75
CA PHE A 293 25.48 -3.76 -10.88
C PHE A 293 24.09 -3.13 -10.99
N ASN A 294 23.52 -3.12 -12.19
CA ASN A 294 22.18 -2.58 -12.42
C ASN A 294 21.11 -3.52 -11.88
N ILE A 295 20.19 -2.98 -11.09
CA ILE A 295 18.97 -3.68 -10.70
C ILE A 295 17.84 -3.35 -11.67
N LYS A 296 16.90 -4.28 -11.79
CA LYS A 296 15.69 -4.13 -12.58
C LYS A 296 14.48 -4.64 -11.82
N SER A 297 13.41 -3.86 -11.89
CA SER A 297 12.08 -4.24 -11.46
C SER A 297 11.58 -5.50 -12.18
N THR A 298 10.69 -6.25 -11.53
CA THR A 298 10.09 -7.49 -12.06
C THR A 298 9.17 -7.27 -13.27
N GLY A 299 8.85 -6.02 -13.59
CA GLY A 299 7.77 -5.66 -14.51
C GLY A 299 6.40 -5.71 -13.82
N GLY A 300 5.42 -5.01 -14.39
CA GLY A 300 4.14 -4.75 -13.71
C GLY A 300 4.23 -3.54 -12.78
N GLY A 301 3.16 -2.76 -12.69
CA GLY A 301 3.13 -1.57 -11.83
C GLY A 301 3.28 -1.97 -10.36
N SER A 302 4.04 -1.18 -9.61
CA SER A 302 4.10 -1.25 -8.16
C SER A 302 4.20 0.17 -7.61
N TYR A 303 3.95 0.34 -6.32
CA TYR A 303 3.85 1.66 -5.70
C TYR A 303 4.32 1.66 -4.25
N ILE A 304 4.63 2.85 -3.77
CA ILE A 304 4.88 3.16 -2.36
C ILE A 304 3.83 4.17 -1.91
N VAL A 305 3.17 3.90 -0.79
CA VAL A 305 2.29 4.86 -0.12
C VAL A 305 3.01 5.38 1.11
N VAL A 306 3.19 6.68 1.22
CA VAL A 306 3.70 7.32 2.43
C VAL A 306 2.51 7.90 3.18
N HIS A 307 2.35 7.61 4.47
CA HIS A 307 1.28 8.21 5.29
C HIS A 307 1.65 8.39 6.75
N GLU A 308 1.08 9.39 7.41
CA GLU A 308 1.17 9.57 8.86
C GLU A 308 0.11 8.71 9.56
N LEU A 309 0.53 7.83 10.48
CA LEU A 309 -0.36 7.05 11.32
C LEU A 309 -0.99 7.96 12.38
N LYS A 310 -2.32 7.98 12.45
CA LYS A 310 -3.04 8.58 13.57
C LYS A 310 -3.10 7.54 14.70
N MET A 311 -2.47 7.85 15.83
CA MET A 311 -2.69 7.13 17.09
C MET A 311 -4.09 7.38 17.64
#